data_AF-A0A8B0SSY8-F1
#
_entry.id   AF-A0A8B0SSY8-F1
#
_cell.length_a   1.000
_cell.length_b   1.000
_cell.length_c   1.000
_cell.angle_alpha   90.00
_cell.angle_beta   90.00
_cell.angle_gamma   90.00
#
_symmetry.space_group_name_H-M   'P 1'
#
loop_
_entity.id
_entity.type
_entity.pdbx_description
1 polymer ?
#
loop_
_entity_poly.entity_id
_entity_poly.type
_entity_poly.pdbx_seq_one_letter_code
_entity_poly.pdbx_strand_id
1 'polypeptide(L)'
;MDIYRQQRVDKVHVRDEHYSTKITRKYPGFVVVRNNHDQVMSLVGEINRLRDKFADAVKAITHYRDSRSEILHRVYPWLVTLQVSRNIRIVTEQIRSTGFTRQIPVIHKFTRLETVIDRLRREITELQPDISLTKTGC
;
A
#
# COMPACT_ATOMS: atom_id res chain seq x y z
N MET A 1 24.28 1.00 -0.28
CA MET A 1 23.11 0.19 -0.70
C MET A 1 22.67 -0.62 0.51
N ASP A 2 21.80 -0.04 1.34
CA ASP A 2 21.38 -0.70 2.58
C ASP A 2 20.24 -1.66 2.31
N ILE A 3 20.58 -2.94 2.37
CA ILE A 3 19.64 -4.05 2.27
C ILE A 3 18.90 -4.09 3.61
N TYR A 4 17.67 -3.57 3.65
CA TYR A 4 16.79 -3.72 4.81
C TYR A 4 16.51 -5.21 5.05
N ARG A 5 17.29 -5.82 5.95
CA ARG A 5 16.96 -7.11 6.54
C ARG A 5 15.63 -6.97 7.27
N GLN A 6 14.65 -7.80 6.91
CA GLN A 6 13.44 -7.97 7.70
C GLN A 6 13.84 -8.56 9.05
N GLN A 7 14.08 -7.70 10.03
CA GLN A 7 14.37 -8.10 11.39
C GLN A 7 13.10 -8.68 12.00
N ARG A 8 13.14 -9.96 12.38
CA ARG A 8 12.11 -10.55 13.25
C ARG A 8 12.31 -9.94 14.63
N VAL A 9 11.32 -9.21 15.12
CA VAL A 9 11.31 -8.76 16.50
C VAL A 9 10.83 -9.95 17.33
N ASP A 10 11.74 -10.53 18.10
CA ASP A 10 11.42 -11.57 19.08
C ASP A 10 10.51 -10.98 20.16
N LYS A 11 9.46 -11.73 20.50
CA LYS A 11 8.29 -11.27 21.28
C LYS A 11 8.57 -10.88 22.74
N VAL A 12 9.81 -10.87 23.21
CA VAL A 12 10.06 -10.92 24.65
C VAL A 12 10.23 -9.53 25.29
N HIS A 13 10.64 -8.48 24.58
CA HIS A 13 10.84 -7.16 25.23
C HIS A 13 10.62 -5.96 24.31
N VAL A 14 9.38 -5.56 24.08
CA VAL A 14 9.10 -4.28 23.42
C VAL A 14 7.83 -3.65 23.98
N ARG A 15 7.97 -2.91 25.09
CA ARG A 15 6.93 -1.96 25.54
C ARG A 15 7.12 -0.56 24.92
N ASP A 16 8.28 -0.25 24.34
CA ASP A 16 8.66 1.11 23.92
C ASP A 16 9.26 1.26 22.50
N GLU A 17 9.15 0.27 21.58
CA GLU A 17 9.53 0.57 20.17
C GLU A 17 8.37 1.22 19.43
N HIS A 18 8.69 2.34 18.77
CA HIS A 18 7.82 2.94 17.76
C HIS A 18 7.57 1.95 16.62
N TYR A 19 6.34 1.45 16.55
CA TYR A 19 5.97 0.52 15.50
C TYR A 19 6.10 1.12 14.10
N SER A 20 6.64 0.33 13.17
CA SER A 20 6.75 0.75 11.76
C SER A 20 5.39 1.05 11.14
N THR A 21 5.27 2.23 10.54
CA THR A 21 4.09 2.65 9.74
C THR A 21 4.15 2.13 8.30
N LYS A 22 5.32 1.66 7.85
CA LYS A 22 5.54 1.05 6.52
C LYS A 22 5.18 -0.44 6.54
N ILE A 23 5.47 -1.14 7.64
CA ILE A 23 5.12 -2.56 7.77
C ILE A 23 3.66 -2.69 8.15
N THR A 24 2.87 -3.30 7.26
CA THR A 24 1.46 -3.61 7.53
C THR A 24 1.35 -4.72 8.57
N ARG A 25 0.73 -4.42 9.72
CA ARG A 25 0.31 -5.46 10.66
C ARG A 25 -0.82 -6.28 10.03
N LYS A 26 -0.68 -7.60 10.08
CA LYS A 26 -1.67 -8.54 9.55
C LYS A 26 -2.04 -9.53 10.63
N TYR A 27 -3.34 -9.74 10.79
CA TYR A 27 -3.92 -10.72 11.68
C TYR A 27 -4.68 -11.72 10.82
N PRO A 28 -4.02 -12.77 10.31
CA PRO A 28 -4.72 -13.82 9.57
C PRO A 28 -5.65 -14.57 10.53
N GLY A 29 -6.86 -14.83 10.07
CA GLY A 29 -7.91 -15.46 10.87
C GLY A 29 -9.27 -15.26 10.21
N PHE A 30 -10.29 -15.86 10.81
CA PHE A 30 -11.68 -15.66 10.43
C PHE A 30 -12.52 -15.46 11.69
N VAL A 31 -13.67 -14.80 11.52
CA VAL A 31 -14.67 -14.62 12.56
C VAL A 31 -15.96 -15.25 12.06
N VAL A 32 -16.56 -16.12 12.86
CA VAL A 32 -17.83 -16.77 12.53
C VAL A 32 -18.95 -16.02 13.22
N VAL A 33 -19.90 -15.57 12.42
CA VAL A 33 -21.11 -14.90 12.90
C VAL A 33 -22.27 -15.88 12.78
N ARG A 34 -22.85 -16.28 13.92
CA ARG A 34 -23.94 -17.29 13.96
C ARG A 34 -25.33 -16.70 13.74
N ASN A 35 -25.55 -15.45 14.16
CA ASN A 35 -26.84 -14.75 14.11
C ASN A 35 -26.66 -13.38 13.43
N ASN A 36 -27.75 -12.74 12.98
CA ASN A 36 -27.74 -11.39 12.37
C ASN A 36 -26.90 -11.29 11.08
N HIS A 37 -26.91 -12.34 10.26
CA HIS A 37 -26.14 -12.39 9.01
C HIS A 37 -26.42 -11.17 8.13
N ASP A 38 -27.68 -10.86 7.86
CA ASP A 38 -28.07 -9.78 6.96
C ASP A 38 -27.63 -8.40 7.47
N GLN A 39 -27.71 -8.17 8.79
CA GLN A 39 -27.26 -6.92 9.40
C GLN A 39 -25.74 -6.76 9.27
N VAL A 40 -24.98 -7.82 9.54
CA VAL A 40 -23.52 -7.80 9.40
C VAL A 40 -23.12 -7.62 7.93
N MET A 41 -23.80 -8.31 7.00
CA MET A 41 -23.60 -8.14 5.56
C MET A 41 -23.84 -6.70 5.11
N SER A 42 -24.95 -6.10 5.56
CA SER A 42 -25.29 -4.71 5.25
C SER A 42 -24.25 -3.73 5.80
N LEU A 43 -23.86 -3.88 7.07
CA LEU A 43 -22.85 -3.03 7.71
C LEU A 43 -21.49 -3.15 7.03
N VAL A 44 -21.02 -4.37 6.76
CA VAL A 44 -19.74 -4.57 6.09
C VAL A 44 -19.79 -4.03 4.66
N GLY A 45 -20.91 -4.18 3.96
CA GLY A 45 -21.15 -3.58 2.65
C GLY A 45 -21.00 -2.07 2.67
N GLU A 46 -21.63 -1.39 3.64
CA GLU A 46 -21.53 0.06 3.76
C GLU A 46 -20.11 0.52 4.14
N ILE A 47 -19.45 -0.18 5.06
CA ILE A 47 -18.06 0.11 5.43
C ILE A 47 -17.15 0.00 4.21
N ASN A 48 -17.26 -1.10 3.44
CA ASN A 48 -16.43 -1.28 2.24
C ASN A 48 -16.73 -0.21 1.18
N ARG A 49 -18.01 0.16 0.98
CA ARG A 49 -18.38 1.27 0.09
C ARG A 49 -17.71 2.59 0.48
N LEU A 50 -17.68 2.91 1.78
CA LEU A 50 -17.02 4.10 2.30
C LEU A 50 -15.49 4.03 2.14
N ARG A 51 -14.88 2.86 2.33
CA ARG A 51 -13.45 2.64 2.08
C ARG A 51 -13.08 2.82 0.61
N ASP A 52 -13.92 2.31 -0.30
CA ASP A 52 -13.71 2.45 -1.74
C ASP A 52 -13.82 3.94 -2.14
N LYS A 53 -14.85 4.65 -1.65
CA LYS A 53 -14.98 6.11 -1.84
C LYS A 53 -13.76 6.87 -1.31
N PHE A 54 -13.26 6.51 -0.13
CA PHE A 54 -12.05 7.11 0.41
C PHE A 54 -10.83 6.84 -0.50
N ALA A 55 -10.66 5.60 -0.95
CA ALA A 55 -9.55 5.24 -1.83
C ALA A 55 -9.60 6.00 -3.16
N ASP A 56 -10.79 6.19 -3.72
CA ASP A 56 -10.98 6.93 -4.96
C ASP A 56 -10.79 8.44 -4.77
N ALA A 57 -11.27 9.01 -3.66
CA ALA A 57 -10.98 10.40 -3.30
C ALA A 57 -9.48 10.64 -3.17
N VAL A 58 -8.74 9.74 -2.49
CA VAL A 58 -7.28 9.86 -2.33
C VAL A 58 -6.56 9.73 -3.69
N LYS A 59 -7.03 8.88 -4.59
CA LYS A 59 -6.49 8.79 -5.96
C LYS A 59 -6.76 10.07 -6.76
N ALA A 60 -7.90 10.71 -6.54
CA ALA A 60 -8.31 11.91 -7.25
C ALA A 60 -7.62 13.21 -6.78
N ILE A 61 -6.98 13.22 -5.59
CA ILE A 61 -6.25 14.39 -5.07
C ILE A 61 -5.23 14.94 -6.07
N THR A 62 -4.44 14.04 -6.68
CA THR A 62 -3.45 14.40 -7.69
C THR A 62 -3.00 13.19 -8.48
N HIS A 63 -2.63 13.41 -9.75
CA HIS A 63 -2.06 12.38 -10.62
C HIS A 63 -0.68 11.90 -10.13
N TYR A 64 0.04 12.73 -9.37
CA TYR A 64 1.38 12.40 -8.87
C TYR A 64 1.32 11.54 -7.60
N ARG A 65 1.92 10.35 -7.66
CA ARG A 65 1.87 9.39 -6.55
C ARG A 65 2.51 9.92 -5.27
N ASP A 66 3.63 10.61 -5.38
CA ASP A 66 4.43 10.99 -4.22
C ASP A 66 3.79 12.16 -3.46
N SER A 67 3.20 13.12 -4.19
CA SER A 67 2.48 14.26 -3.60
C SER A 67 1.17 13.87 -2.91
N ARG A 68 0.54 12.74 -3.28
CA ARG A 68 -0.71 12.27 -2.62
C ARG A 68 -0.54 12.06 -1.12
N SER A 69 0.57 11.44 -0.72
CA SER A 69 0.82 11.15 0.69
C SER A 69 0.98 12.43 1.48
N GLU A 70 1.75 13.37 0.95
CA GLU A 70 2.00 14.65 1.61
C GLU A 70 0.71 15.45 1.83
N ILE A 71 -0.11 15.60 0.78
CA ILE A 71 -1.37 16.34 0.86
C ILE A 71 -2.33 15.66 1.85
N LEU A 72 -2.46 14.33 1.78
CA LEU A 72 -3.33 13.59 2.68
C LEU A 72 -2.93 13.77 4.15
N HIS A 73 -1.63 13.78 4.44
CA HIS A 73 -1.13 13.91 5.81
C HIS A 73 -1.20 15.32 6.39
N ARG A 74 -1.34 16.36 5.55
CA ARG A 74 -1.66 17.71 6.02
C ARG A 74 -3.06 17.77 6.66
N VAL A 75 -4.01 16.98 6.15
CA VAL A 75 -5.38 16.92 6.68
C VAL A 75 -5.53 15.83 7.75
N TYR A 76 -4.95 14.65 7.51
CA TYR A 76 -4.99 13.51 8.43
C TYR A 76 -3.57 13.04 8.80
N PRO A 77 -2.95 13.67 9.81
CA PRO A 77 -1.66 13.23 10.33
C PRO A 77 -1.71 11.77 10.77
N TRP A 78 -0.62 11.03 10.54
CA TRP A 78 -0.45 9.61 10.96
C TRP A 78 -1.37 8.58 10.29
N LEU A 79 -2.21 8.97 9.33
CA LEU A 79 -3.14 8.07 8.67
C LEU A 79 -2.41 7.01 7.84
N VAL A 80 -2.54 5.73 8.19
CA VAL A 80 -1.98 4.65 7.37
C VAL A 80 -2.95 4.31 6.24
N THR A 81 -2.80 4.97 5.09
CA THR A 81 -3.73 4.92 3.95
C THR A 81 -4.08 3.49 3.51
N LEU A 82 -3.10 2.58 3.48
CA LEU A 82 -3.31 1.18 3.08
C LEU A 82 -4.15 0.38 4.09
N GLN A 83 -4.20 0.78 5.36
CA GLN A 83 -5.07 0.12 6.34
C GLN A 83 -6.52 0.57 6.16
N VAL A 84 -6.71 1.87 5.91
CA VAL A 84 -8.04 2.46 5.75
C VAL A 84 -8.72 1.95 4.49
N SER A 85 -7.98 1.84 3.38
CA SER A 85 -8.51 1.38 2.10
C SER A 85 -8.64 -0.14 1.96
N ARG A 86 -8.27 -0.92 2.98
CA ARG A 86 -8.34 -2.38 2.92
C ARG A 86 -9.75 -2.87 3.29
N ASN A 87 -10.43 -3.48 2.33
CA ASN A 87 -11.77 -4.00 2.52
C ASN A 87 -11.83 -5.23 3.44
N ILE A 88 -12.93 -5.34 4.20
CA ILE A 88 -13.29 -6.53 4.95
C ILE A 88 -13.80 -7.56 3.95
N ARG A 89 -13.24 -8.76 4.00
CA ARG A 89 -13.67 -9.88 3.17
C ARG A 89 -14.74 -10.66 3.90
N ILE A 90 -15.84 -10.96 3.22
CA ILE A 90 -16.89 -11.84 3.71
C ILE A 90 -16.87 -13.11 2.87
N VAL A 91 -17.07 -14.25 3.51
CA VAL A 91 -17.31 -15.52 2.86
C VAL A 91 -18.75 -15.91 3.21
N THR A 92 -19.60 -16.01 2.20
CA THR A 92 -21.02 -16.36 2.34
C THR A 92 -21.25 -17.87 2.32
N GLU A 93 -20.31 -18.63 1.77
CA GLU A 93 -20.38 -20.08 1.73
C GLU A 93 -20.09 -20.71 3.08
N GLN A 94 -20.73 -21.86 3.35
CA GLN A 94 -20.46 -22.63 4.55
C GLN A 94 -19.06 -23.24 4.49
N ILE A 95 -18.15 -22.69 5.28
CA ILE A 95 -16.77 -23.17 5.38
C ILE A 95 -16.75 -24.44 6.26
N ARG A 96 -16.30 -25.57 5.69
CA ARG A 96 -16.05 -26.82 6.45
C ARG A 96 -14.67 -26.84 7.11
N SER A 97 -13.66 -26.34 6.40
CA SER A 97 -12.28 -26.26 6.88
C SER A 97 -11.57 -25.10 6.19
N THR A 98 -10.63 -24.48 6.89
CA THR A 98 -9.80 -23.40 6.35
C THR A 98 -8.37 -23.52 6.86
N GLY A 99 -7.41 -23.32 5.97
CA GLY A 99 -5.99 -23.35 6.28
C GLY A 99 -5.34 -22.01 5.94
N PHE A 100 -4.34 -21.62 6.74
CA PHE A 100 -3.55 -20.42 6.50
C PHE A 100 -2.13 -20.83 6.12
N THR A 101 -1.67 -20.37 4.96
CA THR A 101 -0.32 -20.63 4.47
C THR A 101 0.40 -19.31 4.18
N ARG A 102 1.74 -19.35 4.24
CA ARG A 102 2.56 -18.20 3.86
C ARG A 102 2.81 -18.27 2.35
N GLN A 103 2.32 -17.27 1.63
CA GLN A 103 2.64 -17.09 0.22
C GLN A 103 3.72 -16.01 0.06
N ILE A 104 4.67 -16.24 -0.85
CA ILE A 104 5.63 -15.23 -1.30
C ILE A 104 5.25 -14.85 -2.74
N PRO A 105 4.42 -13.81 -2.92
CA PRO A 105 4.00 -13.40 -4.26
C PRO A 105 5.16 -12.72 -5.00
N VAL A 106 5.35 -13.08 -6.27
CA VAL A 106 6.26 -12.38 -7.19
C VAL A 106 5.43 -11.39 -8.00
N ILE A 107 5.74 -10.09 -7.88
CA ILE A 107 5.06 -9.03 -8.63
C ILE A 107 5.75 -8.89 -9.98
N HIS A 108 5.07 -9.29 -11.05
CA HIS A 108 5.51 -9.06 -12.42
C HIS A 108 4.88 -7.76 -12.93
N LYS A 109 5.71 -6.81 -13.37
CA LYS A 109 5.25 -5.59 -14.03
C LYS A 109 5.69 -5.63 -15.48
N PHE A 110 4.76 -5.99 -16.37
CA PHE A 110 4.98 -5.88 -17.80
C PHE A 110 4.91 -4.40 -18.19
N THR A 111 6.03 -3.85 -18.63
CA THR A 111 6.13 -2.46 -19.09
C THR A 111 6.56 -2.50 -20.55
N ARG A 112 5.92 -1.68 -21.38
CA ARG A 112 6.32 -1.58 -22.79
C ARG A 112 7.65 -0.84 -22.91
N LEU A 113 8.44 -1.19 -23.91
CA LEU A 113 9.80 -0.66 -24.10
C LEU A 113 9.77 0.88 -24.21
N GLU A 114 8.81 1.43 -24.95
CA GLU A 114 8.63 2.86 -25.12
C GLU A 114 8.43 3.59 -23.77
N THR A 115 7.63 3.02 -22.87
CA THR A 115 7.37 3.61 -21.55
C THR A 115 8.63 3.59 -20.66
N VAL A 116 9.50 2.59 -20.84
CA VAL A 116 10.79 2.53 -20.13
C VAL A 116 11.73 3.61 -20.68
N ILE A 117 11.83 3.74 -22.01
CA ILE A 117 12.67 4.75 -22.66
C ILE A 117 12.23 6.16 -22.26
N ASP A 118 10.94 6.47 -22.29
CA ASP A 118 10.42 7.79 -21.92
C ASP A 118 10.66 8.12 -20.45
N ARG A 119 10.51 7.12 -19.56
CA ARG A 119 10.82 7.28 -18.15
C ARG A 119 12.30 7.57 -17.93
N LEU A 120 13.19 6.82 -18.57
CA LEU A 120 14.64 7.01 -18.48
C LEU A 120 15.05 8.39 -19.00
N ARG A 121 14.48 8.84 -20.13
CA ARG A 121 14.71 10.18 -20.66
C ARG A 121 14.34 11.26 -19.65
N ARG A 122 13.17 11.15 -19.02
CA ARG A 122 12.73 12.10 -17.98
C ARG A 122 13.70 12.12 -16.79
N GLU A 123 14.11 10.96 -16.31
CA GLU A 123 15.07 10.85 -15.19
C GLU A 123 16.44 11.45 -15.57
N ILE A 124 16.93 11.26 -16.80
CA ILE A 124 18.17 11.91 -17.29
C ILE A 124 18.03 13.43 -17.34
N THR A 125 16.90 13.95 -17.85
CA THR A 125 16.66 15.40 -17.93
C THR A 125 16.59 16.05 -16.55
N GLU A 126 15.94 15.40 -15.58
CA GLU A 126 15.88 15.87 -14.19
C GLU A 126 17.27 15.86 -13.50
N LEU A 127 18.17 14.97 -13.94
CA LEU A 127 19.56 14.87 -13.44
C LEU A 127 20.56 15.78 -14.18
N GLN A 128 20.19 16.39 -15.32
CA GLN A 128 21.09 17.16 -16.18
C GLN A 128 21.03 18.71 -16.11
N PRO A 129 20.50 19.41 -15.08
CA PRO A 129 20.67 20.88 -15.07
C PRO A 129 22.14 21.32 -14.95
N ASP A 130 23.06 20.46 -14.47
CA ASP A 130 24.47 20.83 -14.20
C ASP A 130 25.51 20.27 -15.18
N ILE A 131 25.13 19.46 -16.18
CA ILE A 131 26.09 19.03 -17.22
C ILE A 131 26.04 20.05 -18.36
N SER A 132 26.53 21.25 -18.07
CA SER A 132 27.00 22.15 -19.11
C SER A 132 28.09 21.40 -19.86
N LEU A 133 27.76 20.94 -21.07
CA LEU A 133 28.71 20.44 -22.04
C LEU A 133 29.82 21.49 -22.17
N THR A 134 30.95 21.28 -21.51
CA THR A 134 32.20 21.89 -21.93
C THR A 134 32.48 21.33 -23.30
N LYS A 135 31.97 22.02 -24.34
CA LYS A 135 32.63 22.07 -25.64
C LYS A 135 34.01 22.67 -25.38
N THR A 136 34.96 21.85 -24.94
CA THR A 136 36.36 22.11 -25.20
C THR A 136 36.54 21.94 -26.70
N GLY A 137 36.49 23.07 -27.40
CA GLY A 137 37.10 23.16 -28.70
C GLY A 137 38.59 22.90 -28.57
N CYS A 138 39.11 22.05 -29.44
CA CYS A 138 40.33 22.30 -30.18
C CYS A 138 40.28 21.46 -31.46
#